data_AF-A0A399ZZL2-F1
#
_entry.id   AF-A0A399ZZL2-F1
#
_cell.length_a   1.000
_cell.length_b   1.000
_cell.length_c   1.000
_cell.angle_alpha   90.00
_cell.angle_beta   90.00
_cell.angle_gamma   90.00
#
_symmetry.space_group_name_H-M   'P 1'
#
loop_
_entity.id
_entity.type
_entity.pdbx_description
1 polymer ?
#
loop_
_entity_poly.entity_id
_entity_poly.type
_entity_poly.pdbx_seq_one_letter_code
_entity_poly.pdbx_strand_id
1 'polypeptide(L)'
;LHITNTEGCYGFNLVGGQGAFVRPDVMQQLIENDPVHEWFLPNLENGIPAHAPANSRGREYTDAVAQWGALLFDPTQPVEFEKGLQDLVDNIQAVLDMEPA
;
A
#
# COMPACT_ATOMS: atom_id res chain seq x y z
N LEU A 1 -24.22 -4.45 -10.98
CA LEU A 1 -23.38 -3.36 -10.46
C LEU A 1 -21.92 -3.64 -10.84
N HIS A 2 -21.22 -2.65 -11.38
CA HIS A 2 -19.79 -2.79 -11.71
C HIS A 2 -18.99 -1.98 -10.70
N ILE A 3 -17.89 -2.54 -10.17
CA ILE A 3 -17.14 -1.93 -9.05
C ILE A 3 -16.50 -0.57 -9.38
N THR A 4 -16.51 -0.14 -10.65
CA THR A 4 -15.90 1.13 -11.09
C THR A 4 -16.88 2.29 -11.20
N ASN A 5 -18.19 2.04 -11.07
CA ASN A 5 -19.18 3.10 -10.99
C ASN A 5 -19.44 3.52 -9.54
N THR A 6 -20.02 4.70 -9.32
CA THR A 6 -20.20 5.29 -7.98
C THR A 6 -20.97 4.36 -7.03
N GLU A 7 -22.11 3.79 -7.45
CA GLU A 7 -22.89 2.85 -6.63
C GLU A 7 -22.11 1.57 -6.30
N GLY A 8 -21.35 1.04 -7.25
CA GLY A 8 -20.53 -0.15 -7.07
C GLY A 8 -19.36 0.09 -6.12
N CYS A 9 -18.69 1.24 -6.25
CA CYS A 9 -17.66 1.68 -5.30
C CYS A 9 -18.22 1.88 -3.89
N TYR A 10 -19.38 2.51 -3.77
CA TYR A 10 -20.05 2.73 -2.47
C TYR A 10 -20.39 1.40 -1.79
N GLY A 11 -21.09 0.50 -2.50
CA GLY A 11 -21.44 -0.82 -1.96
C GLY A 11 -20.21 -1.67 -1.61
N PHE A 12 -19.16 -1.61 -2.43
CA PHE A 12 -17.92 -2.34 -2.16
C PHE A 12 -17.24 -1.88 -0.85
N ASN A 13 -17.23 -0.58 -0.56
CA ASN A 13 -16.62 -0.08 0.68
C ASN A 13 -17.40 -0.50 1.93
N LEU A 14 -18.73 -0.46 1.87
CA LEU A 14 -19.58 -0.86 2.99
C LEU A 14 -19.50 -2.35 3.31
N VAL A 15 -19.34 -3.20 2.28
CA VAL A 15 -19.25 -4.66 2.47
C VAL A 15 -17.82 -5.09 2.81
N GLY A 16 -16.82 -4.50 2.15
CA GLY A 16 -15.42 -4.88 2.29
C GLY A 16 -14.66 -4.17 3.40
N GLY A 17 -15.20 -3.09 3.99
CA GLY A 17 -14.52 -2.29 5.02
C GLY A 17 -13.24 -1.61 4.51
N GLN A 18 -13.20 -1.25 3.23
CA GLN A 18 -11.97 -0.90 2.52
C GLN A 18 -11.50 0.53 2.75
N GLY A 19 -11.77 1.12 3.92
CA GLY A 19 -11.17 2.38 4.37
C GLY A 19 -11.10 3.48 3.32
N ALA A 20 -12.14 3.62 2.49
CA ALA A 20 -12.20 4.62 1.44
C ALA A 20 -11.11 4.54 0.34
N PHE A 21 -10.54 3.36 0.06
CA PHE A 21 -9.60 3.13 -1.07
C PHE A 21 -10.28 3.14 -2.45
N VAL A 22 -11.25 4.04 -2.66
CA VAL A 22 -11.97 4.17 -3.92
C VAL A 22 -12.12 5.64 -4.30
N ARG A 23 -12.77 5.88 -5.44
CA ARG A 23 -12.93 7.19 -6.05
C ARG A 23 -13.36 8.28 -5.03
N PRO A 24 -12.78 9.48 -5.09
CA PRO A 24 -13.09 10.56 -4.15
C PRO A 24 -14.57 10.97 -4.09
N ASP A 25 -15.32 10.83 -5.19
CA ASP A 25 -16.73 11.22 -5.26
C ASP A 25 -17.66 10.39 -4.38
N VAL A 26 -17.18 9.26 -3.84
CA VAL A 26 -17.95 8.37 -2.95
C VAL A 26 -17.79 8.75 -1.47
N MET A 27 -16.78 9.55 -1.13
CA MET A 27 -16.43 9.85 0.27
C MET A 27 -17.55 10.47 1.08
N GLN A 28 -18.24 11.46 0.50
CA GLN A 28 -19.31 12.14 1.20
C GLN A 28 -20.44 11.18 1.60
N GLN A 29 -20.80 10.25 0.70
CA GLN A 29 -21.83 9.24 0.97
C GLN A 29 -21.38 8.25 2.05
N LEU A 30 -20.08 7.90 2.10
CA LEU A 30 -19.53 7.04 3.15
C LEU A 30 -19.52 7.72 4.52
N ILE A 31 -19.18 9.01 4.59
CA ILE A 31 -19.20 9.80 5.83
C ILE A 31 -20.64 9.95 6.35
N GLU A 32 -21.61 10.18 5.47
CA GLU A 32 -23.04 10.22 5.81
C GLU A 32 -23.55 8.88 6.34
N ASN A 33 -22.99 7.77 5.85
CA ASN A 33 -23.32 6.43 6.34
C ASN A 33 -22.68 6.13 7.70
N ASP A 34 -21.39 6.40 7.85
CA ASP A 34 -20.63 6.26 9.09
C ASP A 34 -19.51 7.32 9.16
N PRO A 35 -19.52 8.22 10.16
CA PRO A 35 -18.53 9.28 10.28
C PRO A 35 -17.09 8.78 10.45
N VAL A 36 -16.86 7.50 10.80
CA VAL A 36 -15.50 6.92 10.85
C VAL A 36 -14.77 7.07 9.50
N HIS A 37 -15.51 7.17 8.39
CA HIS A 37 -14.91 7.32 7.07
C HIS A 37 -14.18 8.65 6.89
N GLU A 38 -14.48 9.66 7.71
CA GLU A 38 -13.77 10.95 7.70
C GLU A 38 -12.27 10.76 8.02
N TRP A 39 -11.91 9.74 8.81
CA TRP A 39 -10.52 9.45 9.18
C TRP A 39 -9.65 9.07 7.99
N PHE A 40 -10.25 8.66 6.87
CA PHE A 40 -9.51 8.26 5.67
C PHE A 40 -9.31 9.39 4.66
N LEU A 41 -9.94 10.56 4.85
CA LEU A 41 -9.74 11.72 3.96
C LEU A 41 -8.27 12.11 3.81
N PRO A 42 -7.45 12.19 4.89
CA PRO A 42 -6.04 12.53 4.74
C PRO A 42 -5.27 11.53 3.87
N ASN A 43 -5.61 10.23 3.94
CA ASN A 43 -4.99 9.19 3.12
C ASN A 43 -5.39 9.32 1.65
N LEU A 44 -6.64 9.67 1.38
CA LEU A 44 -7.13 9.89 0.02
C LEU A 44 -6.51 11.14 -0.62
N GLU A 45 -6.40 12.23 0.14
CA GLU A 45 -5.92 13.53 -0.36
C GLU A 45 -4.40 13.63 -0.42
N ASN A 46 -3.69 12.96 0.49
CA ASN A 46 -2.23 13.10 0.64
C ASN A 46 -1.48 11.78 0.44
N GLY A 47 -2.18 10.69 0.10
CA GLY A 47 -1.57 9.40 -0.17
C GLY A 47 -0.61 9.48 -1.35
N ILE A 48 0.55 8.86 -1.22
CA ILE A 48 1.49 8.71 -2.32
C ILE A 48 0.99 7.55 -3.19
N PRO A 49 0.79 7.75 -4.51
CA PRO A 49 0.41 6.66 -5.40
C PRO A 49 1.44 5.53 -5.37
N ALA A 50 0.98 4.31 -5.11
CA ALA A 50 1.82 3.14 -5.22
C ALA A 50 1.99 2.77 -6.71
N HIS A 51 3.22 2.83 -7.20
CA HIS A 51 3.57 2.39 -8.55
C HIS A 51 4.18 0.99 -8.50
N ALA A 52 3.67 0.09 -9.34
CA ALA A 52 4.29 -1.22 -9.51
C ALA A 52 5.71 -1.08 -10.12
N PRO A 53 6.64 -1.99 -9.81
CA PRO A 53 7.97 -2.00 -10.42
C PRO A 53 7.90 -2.04 -11.96
N ALA A 54 8.70 -1.20 -12.62
CA ALA A 54 8.71 -1.08 -14.08
C ALA A 54 9.19 -2.35 -14.80
N ASN A 55 9.97 -3.19 -14.13
CA ASN A 55 10.48 -4.46 -14.65
C ASN A 55 9.50 -5.63 -14.47
N SER A 56 8.24 -5.38 -14.08
CA SER A 56 7.23 -6.42 -13.86
C SER A 56 7.57 -7.44 -12.77
N ARG A 57 8.59 -7.20 -11.94
CA ARG A 57 9.01 -8.07 -10.81
C ARG A 57 8.23 -7.79 -9.52
N GLY A 58 6.91 -7.56 -9.64
CA GLY A 58 6.08 -7.09 -8.53
C GLY A 58 6.06 -8.05 -7.33
N ARG A 59 6.15 -9.36 -7.58
CA ARG A 59 6.16 -10.36 -6.52
C ARG A 59 7.49 -10.34 -5.77
N GLU A 60 8.59 -10.42 -6.49
CA GLU A 60 9.95 -10.41 -5.95
C GLU A 60 10.21 -9.11 -5.18
N TYR A 61 9.71 -7.98 -5.68
CA TYR A 61 9.80 -6.69 -4.99
C TYR A 61 9.08 -6.74 -3.63
N THR A 62 7.85 -7.28 -3.62
CA THR A 62 7.07 -7.40 -2.38
C THR A 62 7.74 -8.33 -1.37
N ASP A 63 8.31 -9.45 -1.84
CA ASP A 63 9.05 -10.40 -1.00
C ASP A 63 10.32 -9.76 -0.41
N ALA A 64 11.07 -8.99 -1.21
CA ALA A 64 12.25 -8.28 -0.74
C ALA A 64 11.90 -7.23 0.33
N VAL A 65 10.89 -6.39 0.08
CA VAL A 65 10.42 -5.39 1.06
C VAL A 65 10.01 -6.06 2.37
N ALA A 66 9.24 -7.15 2.31
CA ALA A 66 8.78 -7.86 3.49
C ALA A 66 9.92 -8.52 4.27
N GLN A 67 10.83 -9.22 3.60
CA GLN A 67 11.93 -9.94 4.23
C GLN A 67 12.90 -8.98 4.91
N TRP A 68 13.37 -7.97 4.19
CA TRP A 68 14.40 -7.05 4.71
C TRP A 68 13.80 -6.03 5.68
N GLY A 69 12.54 -5.65 5.50
CA GLY A 69 11.80 -4.89 6.50
C GLY A 69 11.66 -5.66 7.82
N ALA A 70 11.34 -6.95 7.76
CA ALA A 70 11.24 -7.79 8.96
C ALA A 70 12.58 -7.86 9.71
N LEU A 71 13.71 -7.99 9.01
CA LEU A 71 15.04 -8.01 9.62
C LEU A 71 15.42 -6.66 10.28
N LEU A 72 15.07 -5.54 9.65
CA LEU A 72 15.30 -4.20 10.23
C LEU A 72 14.60 -4.02 11.58
N PHE A 73 13.44 -4.64 11.76
CA PHE A 73 12.62 -4.51 12.97
C PHE A 73 12.68 -5.74 13.90
N ASP A 74 13.54 -6.73 13.64
CA ASP A 74 13.61 -7.96 14.45
C ASP A 74 14.30 -7.67 15.80
N PRO A 75 13.57 -7.75 16.94
CA PRO A 75 14.15 -7.49 18.26
C PRO A 75 15.07 -8.63 18.74
N THR A 76 15.01 -9.80 18.11
CA THR A 76 15.82 -10.97 18.46
C THR A 76 17.16 -11.00 17.73
N GLN A 77 17.28 -10.24 16.63
CA GLN A 77 18.49 -10.08 15.82
C GLN A 77 18.74 -8.60 15.55
N PRO A 78 19.12 -7.82 16.57
CA PRO A 78 19.28 -6.38 16.42
C PRO A 78 20.39 -6.07 15.41
N VAL A 79 20.04 -5.27 14.41
CA VAL A 79 20.99 -4.67 13.47
C VAL A 79 21.18 -3.18 13.82
N GLU A 80 22.35 -2.63 13.51
CA GLU A 80 22.52 -1.18 13.57
C GLU A 80 21.58 -0.53 12.55
N PHE A 81 20.90 0.55 12.96
CA PHE A 81 19.84 1.17 12.15
C PHE A 81 20.29 1.53 10.73
N GLU A 82 21.42 2.21 10.59
CA GLU A 82 21.96 2.61 9.28
C GLU A 82 22.30 1.40 8.41
N LYS A 83 22.85 0.35 9.03
CA LYS A 83 23.14 -0.90 8.32
C LYS A 83 21.86 -1.58 7.84
N GLY A 84 20.87 -1.71 8.72
CA GLY A 84 19.59 -2.34 8.36
C GLY A 84 18.86 -1.56 7.26
N LEU A 85 18.93 -0.23 7.28
CA LEU A 85 18.42 0.61 6.20
C LEU A 85 19.16 0.39 4.88
N GLN A 86 20.49 0.33 4.92
CA GLN A 86 21.28 0.07 3.72
C GLN A 86 20.98 -1.32 3.15
N ASP A 87 20.93 -2.35 4.01
CA ASP A 87 20.59 -3.72 3.62
C ASP A 87 19.19 -3.79 2.98
N LEU A 88 18.20 -3.07 3.53
CA LEU A 88 16.87 -2.96 2.94
C LEU A 88 16.91 -2.35 1.54
N VAL A 89 17.59 -1.21 1.38
CA VAL A 89 17.68 -0.49 0.10
C VAL A 89 18.40 -1.34 -0.95
N ASP A 90 19.55 -1.90 -0.62
CA ASP A 90 20.39 -2.66 -1.57
C ASP A 90 19.65 -3.88 -2.10
N ASN A 91 18.93 -4.60 -1.24
CA ASN A 91 18.21 -5.79 -1.64
C ASN A 91 16.92 -5.50 -2.42
N ILE A 92 16.24 -4.39 -2.14
CA ILE A 92 15.14 -3.92 -2.98
C ILE A 92 15.68 -3.52 -4.35
N GLN A 93 16.77 -2.74 -4.39
CA GLN A 93 17.37 -2.26 -5.63
C GLN A 93 17.84 -3.44 -6.51
N ALA A 94 18.45 -4.47 -5.91
CA ALA A 94 18.85 -5.68 -6.63
C ALA A 94 17.69 -6.36 -7.37
N VAL A 95 16.45 -6.28 -6.86
CA VAL A 95 15.25 -6.77 -7.56
C VAL A 95 14.82 -5.83 -8.67
N LEU A 96 14.88 -4.51 -8.44
CA LEU A 96 14.53 -3.51 -9.44
C LEU A 96 15.50 -3.50 -10.63
N ASP A 97 16.74 -3.89 -10.41
CA ASP A 97 17.78 -4.02 -11.43
C ASP A 97 17.71 -5.34 -12.22
N MET A 98 16.85 -6.28 -11.83
CA MET A 98 16.64 -7.51 -12.60
C MET A 98 16.01 -7.21 -13.95
N GLU A 99 16.37 -8.04 -14.94
CA GLU A 99 15.72 -8.04 -16.25
C GLU A 99 14.20 -8.22 -16.12
N PRO A 100 13.41 -7.57 -17.00
CA PRO A 100 11.96 -7.70 -16.99
C PRO A 100 11.49 -9.16 -16.99
N ALA A 101 10.42 -9.43 -16.25
CA ALA A 101 9.80 -10.76 -16.13
C ALA A 101 9.07 -11.22 -17.40
#